data_AF-A0A2V9NA43-F1
#
_entry.id   AF-A0A2V9NA43-F1
#
_cell.length_a   1.000
_cell.length_b   1.000
_cell.length_c   1.000
_cell.angle_alpha   90.00
_cell.angle_beta   90.00
_cell.angle_gamma   90.00
#
_symmetry.space_group_name_H-M   'P 1'
#
loop_
_entity.id
_entity.type
_entity.pdbx_description
1 polymer ?
#
loop_
_entity_poly.entity_id
_entity_poly.type
_entity_poly.pdbx_seq_one_letter_code
_entity_poly.pdbx_strand_id
1 'polypeptide(L)'
;GGHFVKMVHNGIEYGVMAAYAEGLSVLRSANVGKRQDNIDAETTPLRDPEHYQYDFNLRDVAEVWRRGSVIASWLLDLTAISLVEDPALSKFAGRVSDSGEGRWTIKAAIDEAVPVPVLTASLYERFSSRGEGDFANKVLSAMRYQFGGHVEKPAEKTEAA
;
A
#
# COMPACT_ATOMS: atom_id res chain seq x y z
N GLY A 1 -0.89 6.28 31.86
CA GLY A 1 -1.60 7.33 31.11
C GLY A 1 -0.82 7.77 29.89
N GLY A 2 0.13 8.71 30.03
CA GLY A 2 0.79 9.37 28.88
C GLY A 2 1.47 8.44 27.87
N HIS A 3 2.18 7.39 28.33
CA HIS A 3 2.77 6.41 27.42
C HIS A 3 1.71 5.71 26.54
N PHE A 4 0.58 5.31 27.12
CA PHE A 4 -0.51 4.64 26.40
C PHE A 4 -1.03 5.52 25.25
N VAL A 5 -1.33 6.79 25.55
CA VAL A 5 -1.83 7.76 24.57
C VAL A 5 -0.83 7.94 23.43
N LYS A 6 0.46 8.07 23.75
CA LYS A 6 1.52 8.17 22.73
C LYS A 6 1.55 6.95 21.81
N MET A 7 1.46 5.74 22.37
CA MET A 7 1.54 4.53 21.56
C MET A 7 0.34 4.42 20.60
N VAL A 8 -0.87 4.72 21.10
CA VAL A 8 -2.08 4.76 20.25
C VAL A 8 -1.95 5.82 19.16
N HIS A 9 -1.42 7.00 19.48
CA HIS A 9 -1.13 8.05 18.50
C HIS A 9 -0.22 7.56 17.38
N ASN A 10 0.90 6.90 17.72
CA ASN A 10 1.81 6.32 16.72
C ASN A 10 1.15 5.22 15.89
N GLY A 11 0.22 4.45 16.47
CA GLY A 11 -0.61 3.51 15.74
C GLY A 11 -1.51 4.20 14.70
N ILE A 12 -2.15 5.32 15.07
CA ILE A 12 -2.98 6.12 14.16
C ILE A 12 -2.15 6.67 12.99
N GLU A 13 -0.92 7.13 13.25
CA GLU A 13 -0.02 7.61 12.19
C GLU A 13 0.23 6.53 11.12
N TYR A 14 0.34 5.25 11.50
CA TYR A 14 0.51 4.15 10.54
C TYR A 14 -0.69 4.04 9.61
N GLY A 15 -1.91 4.11 10.17
CA GLY A 15 -3.14 4.07 9.39
C GLY A 15 -3.26 5.23 8.41
N VAL A 16 -2.93 6.45 8.84
CA VAL A 16 -2.99 7.65 7.99
C VAL A 16 -1.94 7.58 6.87
N MET A 17 -0.71 7.18 7.18
CA MET A 17 0.34 7.00 6.17
C MET A 17 -0.05 5.96 5.12
N ALA A 18 -0.59 4.82 5.55
CA ALA A 18 -1.05 3.76 4.65
C ALA A 18 -2.18 4.24 3.73
N ALA A 19 -3.16 4.97 4.27
CA ALA A 19 -4.27 5.51 3.49
C ALA A 19 -3.81 6.47 2.38
N TYR A 20 -2.84 7.35 2.66
CA TYR A 20 -2.26 8.22 1.62
C TYR A 20 -1.52 7.41 0.55
N ALA A 21 -0.69 6.45 0.96
CA ALA A 21 0.09 5.62 0.04
C ALA A 21 -0.81 4.81 -0.91
N GLU A 22 -1.86 4.18 -0.36
CA GLU A 22 -2.85 3.43 -1.14
C GLU A 22 -3.60 4.35 -2.12
N GLY A 23 -4.10 5.49 -1.66
CA GLY A 23 -4.83 6.45 -2.50
C GLY A 23 -3.99 6.99 -3.65
N LEU A 24 -2.73 7.34 -3.39
CA LEU A 24 -1.80 7.78 -4.44
C LEU A 24 -1.44 6.65 -5.42
N SER A 25 -1.32 5.40 -4.94
CA SER A 25 -1.09 4.24 -5.80
C SER A 25 -2.25 3.98 -6.76
N VAL A 26 -3.50 4.16 -6.29
CA VAL A 26 -4.70 4.10 -7.15
C VAL A 26 -4.63 5.15 -8.24
N LEU A 27 -4.31 6.40 -7.89
CA LEU A 27 -4.18 7.49 -8.88
C LEU A 27 -3.04 7.21 -9.87
N ARG A 28 -1.89 6.71 -9.40
CA ARG A 28 -0.77 6.30 -10.26
C ARG A 28 -1.19 5.27 -11.29
N SER A 29 -2.06 4.34 -10.89
CA SER A 29 -2.51 3.21 -11.71
C SER A 29 -3.73 3.53 -12.56
N ALA A 30 -4.25 4.76 -12.49
CA ALA A 30 -5.47 5.19 -13.17
C ALA A 30 -5.33 5.34 -14.70
N ASN A 31 -4.20 4.89 -15.28
CA ASN A 31 -3.98 4.75 -16.72
C ASN A 31 -4.08 3.29 -17.21
N VAL A 32 -4.51 2.34 -16.38
CA VAL A 32 -4.60 0.91 -16.76
C VAL A 32 -5.40 0.66 -18.04
N GLY A 33 -6.43 1.46 -18.33
CA GLY A 33 -7.22 1.36 -19.56
C GLY A 33 -6.49 1.75 -20.84
N LYS A 34 -5.30 2.35 -20.74
CA LYS A 34 -4.40 2.64 -21.87
C LYS A 34 -3.45 1.48 -22.17
N ARG A 35 -3.31 0.51 -21.26
CA ARG A 35 -2.39 -0.63 -21.42
C ARG A 35 -3.05 -1.69 -22.31
N GLN A 36 -2.32 -2.15 -23.33
CA GLN A 36 -2.70 -3.33 -24.10
C GLN A 36 -2.14 -4.57 -23.41
N ASP A 37 -2.80 -5.02 -22.35
CA ASP A 37 -2.40 -6.24 -21.65
C ASP A 37 -2.92 -7.47 -22.40
N ASN A 38 -2.09 -8.52 -22.53
CA ASN A 38 -2.53 -9.80 -23.06
C ASN A 38 -3.55 -10.42 -22.09
N ILE A 39 -4.76 -10.69 -22.58
CA ILE A 39 -5.79 -11.41 -21.81
C ILE A 39 -5.31 -12.85 -21.66
N ASP A 40 -5.01 -13.26 -20.44
CA ASP A 40 -4.68 -14.65 -20.11
C ASP A 40 -5.49 -15.14 -18.91
N ALA A 41 -5.40 -16.45 -18.63
CA ALA A 41 -6.18 -17.11 -17.58
C ALA A 41 -5.89 -16.59 -16.16
N GLU A 42 -4.81 -15.84 -15.95
CA GLU A 42 -4.44 -15.27 -14.65
C GLU A 42 -4.73 -13.76 -14.55
N THR A 43 -5.00 -13.08 -15.68
CA THR A 43 -5.29 -11.64 -15.74
C THR A 43 -6.77 -11.41 -16.01
N THR A 44 -7.50 -10.93 -15.00
CA THR A 44 -8.91 -10.56 -15.19
C THR A 44 -9.01 -9.35 -16.13
N PRO A 45 -9.74 -9.43 -17.26
CA PRO A 45 -9.90 -8.30 -18.16
C PRO A 45 -10.57 -7.10 -17.46
N LEU A 46 -10.09 -5.89 -17.75
CA LEU A 46 -10.73 -4.66 -17.31
C LEU A 46 -12.04 -4.48 -18.09
N ARG A 47 -13.17 -4.43 -17.37
CA ARG A 47 -14.51 -4.36 -17.99
C ARG A 47 -14.76 -3.05 -18.74
N ASP A 48 -14.41 -1.93 -18.09
CA ASP A 48 -14.68 -0.57 -18.59
C ASP A 48 -13.37 0.25 -18.66
N PRO A 49 -12.46 -0.06 -19.61
CA PRO A 49 -11.13 0.57 -19.70
C PRO A 49 -11.18 2.08 -19.92
N GLU A 50 -12.22 2.61 -20.55
CA GLU A 50 -12.44 4.04 -20.79
C GLU A 50 -12.49 4.88 -19.51
N HIS A 51 -12.86 4.28 -18.37
CA HIS A 51 -12.89 4.96 -17.07
C HIS A 51 -11.50 5.14 -16.43
N TYR A 52 -10.46 4.52 -16.99
CA TYR A 52 -9.14 4.44 -16.37
C TYR A 52 -8.04 4.80 -17.36
N GLN A 53 -8.19 5.94 -18.04
CA GLN A 53 -7.26 6.46 -19.04
C GLN A 53 -6.56 7.75 -18.60
N TYR A 54 -6.25 7.90 -17.31
CA TYR A 54 -5.71 9.12 -16.72
C TYR A 54 -4.22 9.00 -16.39
N ASP A 55 -3.40 9.94 -16.85
CA ASP A 55 -2.00 10.09 -16.43
C ASP A 55 -1.91 11.26 -15.43
N PHE A 56 -2.21 10.98 -14.16
CA PHE A 56 -2.18 12.01 -13.12
C PHE A 56 -0.76 12.43 -12.76
N ASN A 57 -0.53 13.74 -12.68
CA ASN A 57 0.66 14.28 -12.01
C ASN A 57 0.42 14.28 -10.49
N LEU A 58 0.94 13.25 -9.80
CA LEU A 58 0.73 13.08 -8.36
C LEU A 58 1.29 14.22 -7.52
N ARG A 59 2.32 14.93 -8.00
CA ARG A 59 2.83 16.14 -7.37
C ARG A 59 1.74 17.19 -7.29
N ASP A 60 1.10 17.48 -8.42
CA ASP A 60 0.07 18.52 -8.50
C ASP A 60 -1.18 18.11 -7.71
N VAL A 61 -1.53 16.82 -7.70
CA VAL A 61 -2.63 16.30 -6.88
C VAL A 61 -2.35 16.52 -5.39
N ALA A 62 -1.16 16.14 -4.91
CA ALA A 62 -0.79 16.33 -3.52
C ALA A 62 -0.78 17.82 -3.14
N GLU A 63 -0.28 18.70 -4.02
CA GLU A 63 -0.31 20.15 -3.85
C GLU A 63 -1.72 20.72 -3.68
N VAL A 64 -2.67 20.25 -4.49
CA VAL A 64 -4.08 20.65 -4.37
C VAL A 64 -4.66 20.19 -3.03
N TRP A 65 -4.38 18.96 -2.62
CA TRP A 65 -4.90 18.43 -1.34
C TRP A 65 -4.36 19.16 -0.11
N ARG A 66 -3.20 19.81 -0.19
CA ARG A 66 -2.68 20.63 0.93
C ARG A 66 -3.53 21.88 1.21
N ARG A 67 -4.42 22.28 0.29
CA ARG A 67 -5.15 23.56 0.36
C ARG A 67 -6.64 23.34 0.43
N GLY A 68 -7.23 23.58 1.60
CA GLY A 68 -8.68 23.54 1.80
C GLY A 68 -9.30 22.14 1.78
N SER A 69 -8.50 21.08 1.78
CA SER A 69 -8.99 19.70 1.89
C SER A 69 -9.24 19.31 3.35
N VAL A 70 -10.25 18.46 3.58
CA VAL A 70 -10.52 17.86 4.89
C VAL A 70 -9.35 17.01 5.38
N ILE A 71 -8.60 16.40 4.45
CA ILE A 71 -7.44 15.56 4.77
C ILE A 71 -6.12 16.34 4.80
N ALA A 72 -6.16 17.68 4.86
CA ALA A 72 -4.94 18.47 5.02
C ALA A 72 -4.26 18.13 6.35
N SER A 73 -2.96 17.78 6.30
CA SER A 73 -2.20 17.36 7.48
C SER A 73 -0.69 17.51 7.23
N TRP A 74 0.10 17.49 8.30
CA TRP A 74 1.56 17.51 8.18
C TRP A 74 2.10 16.29 7.41
N LEU A 75 1.49 15.11 7.54
CA LEU A 75 1.89 13.93 6.77
C LEU A 75 1.66 14.11 5.26
N LEU A 76 0.58 14.80 4.87
CA LEU A 76 0.34 15.17 3.49
C LEU A 76 1.38 16.20 3.00
N ASP A 77 1.77 17.14 3.86
CA ASP A 77 2.82 18.10 3.53
C ASP A 77 4.15 17.40 3.22
N LEU A 78 4.56 16.44 4.05
CA LEU A 78 5.75 15.63 3.84
C LEU A 78 5.67 14.82 2.54
N THR A 79 4.50 14.25 2.25
CA THR A 79 4.27 13.47 1.03
C THR A 79 4.41 14.35 -0.21
N ALA A 80 3.83 15.54 -0.22
CA ALA A 80 3.97 16.50 -1.31
C ALA A 80 5.43 16.95 -1.49
N ILE A 81 6.17 17.16 -0.39
CA ILE A 81 7.60 17.48 -0.45
C ILE A 81 8.38 16.34 -1.14
N SER A 82 8.16 15.09 -0.74
CA SER A 82 8.83 13.94 -1.37
C SER A 82 8.52 13.82 -2.86
N LEU A 83 7.26 14.05 -3.27
CA LEU A 83 6.86 14.02 -4.68
C LEU A 83 7.38 15.21 -5.50
N VAL A 84 7.64 16.35 -4.85
CA VAL A 84 8.33 17.48 -5.48
C VAL A 84 9.80 17.16 -5.75
N GLU A 85 10.47 16.53 -4.78
CA GLU A 85 11.88 16.16 -4.88
C GLU A 85 12.12 15.03 -5.89
N ASP A 86 11.26 14.01 -5.87
CA ASP A 86 11.34 12.85 -6.74
C ASP A 86 9.94 12.25 -6.98
N PRO A 87 9.29 12.59 -8.10
CA PRO A 87 7.97 12.05 -8.43
C PRO A 87 7.92 10.52 -8.57
N ALA A 88 9.06 9.88 -8.85
CA ALA A 88 9.17 8.43 -8.99
C ALA A 88 9.52 7.73 -7.67
N LEU A 89 9.87 8.49 -6.62
CA LEU A 89 10.31 7.98 -5.32
C LEU A 89 11.47 6.97 -5.44
N SER A 90 12.36 7.18 -6.41
CA SER A 90 13.45 6.27 -6.82
C SER A 90 14.43 5.93 -5.71
N LYS A 91 14.55 6.77 -4.68
CA LYS A 91 15.42 6.53 -3.50
C LYS A 91 14.84 5.49 -2.53
N PHE A 92 13.57 5.10 -2.67
CA PHE A 92 12.88 4.24 -1.72
C PHE A 92 12.62 2.86 -2.33
N ALA A 93 13.10 1.80 -1.68
CA ALA A 93 12.91 0.42 -2.11
C ALA A 93 11.49 -0.14 -1.84
N GLY A 94 10.59 0.66 -1.28
CA GLY A 94 9.24 0.21 -0.88
C GLY A 94 9.21 -0.74 0.32
N ARG A 95 10.32 -0.93 1.04
CA ARG A 95 10.40 -1.74 2.25
C ARG A 95 10.20 -0.86 3.48
N VAL A 96 9.05 -0.98 4.13
CA VAL A 96 8.66 -0.06 5.20
C VAL A 96 8.85 -0.71 6.57
N SER A 97 9.65 -0.06 7.43
CA SER A 97 9.91 -0.54 8.79
C SER A 97 8.75 -0.26 9.75
N ASP A 98 8.68 -1.05 10.82
CA ASP A 98 7.85 -0.81 12.00
C ASP A 98 8.74 -0.67 13.23
N SER A 99 8.57 0.40 14.01
CA SER A 99 9.38 0.74 15.20
C SER A 99 8.85 0.09 16.50
N GLY A 100 7.81 -0.73 16.39
CA GLY A 100 7.20 -1.49 17.49
C GLY A 100 5.94 -0.85 18.08
N GLU A 101 5.69 0.44 17.89
CA GLU A 101 4.51 1.10 18.46
C GLU A 101 3.21 0.65 17.80
N GLY A 102 3.22 0.39 16.49
CA GLY A 102 2.10 -0.24 15.80
C GLY A 102 1.78 -1.61 16.39
N ARG A 103 2.80 -2.46 16.62
CA ARG A 103 2.61 -3.79 17.25
C ARG A 103 2.03 -3.69 18.64
N TRP A 104 2.55 -2.77 19.44
CA TRP A 104 2.04 -2.54 20.78
C TRP A 104 0.58 -2.12 20.76
N THR A 105 0.19 -1.22 19.84
CA THR A 105 -1.18 -0.72 19.71
C THR A 105 -2.14 -1.85 19.38
N ILE A 106 -1.78 -2.73 18.45
CA ILE A 106 -2.60 -3.90 18.11
C ILE A 106 -2.69 -4.89 19.26
N LYS A 107 -1.59 -5.11 20.00
CA LYS A 107 -1.61 -5.96 21.19
C LYS A 107 -2.57 -5.42 22.26
N ALA A 108 -2.48 -4.12 22.55
CA ALA A 108 -3.38 -3.46 23.50
C ALA A 108 -4.85 -3.60 23.06
N ALA A 109 -5.14 -3.39 21.78
CA ALA A 109 -6.49 -3.54 21.24
C ALA A 109 -7.03 -4.98 21.40
N ILE A 110 -6.19 -6.00 21.25
CA ILE A 110 -6.56 -7.40 21.52
C ILE A 110 -6.87 -7.61 23.01
N ASP A 111 -5.98 -7.16 23.90
CA ASP A 111 -6.15 -7.30 25.35
C ASP A 111 -7.43 -6.57 25.84
N GLU A 112 -7.81 -5.48 25.18
CA GLU A 112 -9.01 -4.68 25.45
C GLU A 112 -10.26 -5.13 24.69
N ALA A 113 -10.14 -6.11 23.79
CA ALA A 113 -11.21 -6.55 22.88
C ALA A 113 -11.81 -5.41 22.02
N VAL A 114 -10.98 -4.47 21.57
CA VAL A 114 -11.36 -3.34 20.70
C VAL A 114 -11.01 -3.63 19.24
N PRO A 115 -11.97 -3.56 18.31
CA PRO A 115 -11.69 -3.78 16.89
C PRO A 115 -10.93 -2.61 16.27
N VAL A 116 -9.76 -2.89 15.67
CA VAL A 116 -8.89 -1.88 15.03
C VAL A 116 -8.47 -2.27 13.60
N PRO A 117 -9.42 -2.59 12.69
CA PRO A 117 -9.11 -3.18 11.39
C PRO A 117 -8.15 -2.35 10.53
N VAL A 118 -8.30 -1.02 10.53
CA VAL A 118 -7.42 -0.11 9.78
C VAL A 118 -5.99 -0.16 10.30
N LEU A 119 -5.81 -0.09 11.62
CA LEU A 119 -4.47 -0.10 12.21
C LEU A 119 -3.80 -1.47 12.01
N THR A 120 -4.57 -2.55 12.15
CA THR A 120 -4.08 -3.92 11.87
C THR A 120 -3.61 -4.05 10.43
N ALA A 121 -4.42 -3.61 9.46
CA ALA A 121 -4.06 -3.66 8.04
C ALA A 121 -2.79 -2.85 7.75
N SER A 122 -2.70 -1.63 8.29
CA SER A 122 -1.51 -0.77 8.10
C SER A 122 -0.23 -1.35 8.69
N LEU A 123 -0.32 -2.16 9.76
CA LEU A 123 0.83 -2.86 10.32
C LEU A 123 1.21 -4.08 9.47
N TYR A 124 0.22 -4.82 8.97
CA TYR A 124 0.46 -6.03 8.19
C TYR A 124 0.99 -5.71 6.79
N GLU A 125 0.56 -4.60 6.20
CA GLU A 125 1.13 -4.07 4.96
C GLU A 125 2.65 -3.88 5.07
N ARG A 126 3.15 -3.37 6.20
CA ARG A 126 4.60 -3.23 6.44
C ARG A 126 5.30 -4.59 6.49
N PHE A 127 4.67 -5.61 7.07
CA PHE A 127 5.24 -6.96 7.07
C PHE A 127 5.32 -7.51 5.65
N SER A 128 4.24 -7.39 4.88
CA SER A 128 4.19 -7.78 3.48
C SER A 128 5.22 -7.03 2.63
N SER A 129 5.41 -5.73 2.85
CA SER A 129 6.40 -4.90 2.15
C SER A 129 7.84 -5.42 2.31
N ARG A 130 8.11 -6.21 3.35
CA ARG A 130 9.42 -6.81 3.63
C ARG A 130 9.57 -8.24 3.10
N GLY A 131 8.54 -8.80 2.48
CA GLY A 131 8.50 -10.19 1.97
C GLY A 131 8.02 -11.21 2.99
N GLU A 132 7.53 -10.79 4.17
CA GLU A 132 7.10 -11.72 5.22
C GLU A 132 5.84 -12.52 4.84
N GLY A 133 5.13 -12.10 3.78
CA GLY A 133 3.99 -12.82 3.20
C GLY A 133 4.37 -13.87 2.15
N ASP A 134 5.62 -13.92 1.69
CA ASP A 134 6.01 -14.69 0.50
C ASP A 134 5.81 -16.20 0.68
N PHE A 135 6.09 -16.72 1.87
CA PHE A 135 5.87 -18.14 2.16
C PHE A 135 4.37 -18.49 2.12
N ALA A 136 3.52 -17.65 2.70
CA ALA A 136 2.07 -17.84 2.65
C ALA A 136 1.56 -17.81 1.19
N ASN A 137 2.06 -16.87 0.38
CA ASN A 137 1.73 -16.79 -1.05
C ASN A 137 2.18 -18.03 -1.82
N LYS A 138 3.39 -18.56 -1.56
CA LYS A 138 3.86 -19.82 -2.16
C LYS A 138 2.96 -21.01 -1.80
N VAL A 139 2.49 -21.07 -0.56
CA VAL A 139 1.53 -22.11 -0.13
C VAL A 139 0.19 -21.94 -0.87
N LEU A 140 -0.29 -20.72 -1.07
CA LEU A 140 -1.49 -20.45 -1.88
C LEU A 140 -1.31 -20.91 -3.33
N SER A 141 -0.19 -20.57 -3.98
CA SER A 141 0.14 -21.02 -5.33
C SER A 141 0.22 -22.55 -5.42
N ALA A 142 0.85 -23.20 -4.43
CA ALA A 142 0.90 -24.65 -4.35
C ALA A 142 -0.49 -25.29 -4.22
N MET A 143 -1.39 -24.72 -3.41
CA MET A 143 -2.76 -25.21 -3.30
C MET A 143 -3.55 -25.03 -4.61
N ARG A 144 -3.43 -23.88 -5.27
CA ARG A 144 -4.06 -23.64 -6.60
C ARG A 144 -3.56 -24.64 -7.64
N TYR A 145 -2.27 -24.96 -7.61
CA TYR A 145 -1.68 -25.98 -8.48
C TYR A 145 -2.23 -27.39 -8.17
N GLN A 146 -2.22 -27.80 -6.90
CA GLN A 146 -2.63 -29.15 -6.51
C GLN A 146 -4.12 -29.41 -6.73
N PHE A 147 -5.00 -28.44 -6.45
CA PHE A 147 -6.43 -28.62 -6.58
C PHE A 147 -6.94 -28.36 -8.01
N GLY A 148 -6.44 -27.31 -8.67
CA GLY A 148 -6.99 -26.82 -9.95
C GLY A 148 -6.04 -26.94 -11.14
N GLY A 149 -4.82 -27.45 -10.96
CA GLY A 149 -3.80 -27.48 -12.01
C GLY A 149 -3.32 -26.09 -12.46
N HIS A 150 -3.59 -25.03 -11.68
CA HIS A 150 -3.19 -23.67 -12.03
C HIS A 150 -1.67 -23.53 -11.95
N VAL A 151 -1.04 -23.20 -13.08
CA VAL A 151 0.40 -22.94 -13.15
C VAL A 151 0.63 -21.45 -13.01
N GLU A 152 1.36 -21.06 -11.97
CA GLU A 152 1.78 -19.68 -11.73
C GLU A 152 2.70 -19.19 -12.86
N LYS A 153 2.52 -17.95 -13.30
CA LYS A 153 3.45 -17.31 -14.23
C LYS A 153 4.89 -17.34 -13.70
N PRO A 154 5.89 -17.57 -14.55
CA PRO A 154 7.28 -17.43 -14.15
C PRO A 154 7.51 -16.04 -13.57
N ALA A 155 8.22 -15.95 -12.45
CA ALA A 155 8.69 -14.66 -11.96
C ALA A 155 9.49 -13.98 -13.08
N GLU A 156 9.13 -12.75 -13.43
CA GLU A 156 9.99 -11.94 -14.28
C GLU A 156 11.36 -11.84 -13.60
N LYS A 157 12.42 -12.20 -14.33
CA LYS A 157 13.77 -12.04 -13.82
C LYS A 157 14.02 -10.55 -13.63
N THR A 158 13.92 -10.07 -12.40
CA THR A 158 14.48 -8.77 -12.04
C THR A 158 15.98 -8.89 -12.22
N GLU A 159 16.51 -8.37 -13.31
CA GLU A 159 17.95 -8.12 -13.42
C GLU A 159 18.31 -7.16 -12.29
N ALA A 160 19.03 -7.68 -11.31
CA ALA A 160 19.65 -6.85 -10.29
C ALA A 160 20.68 -5.95 -11.00
N ALA A 161 20.41 -4.64 -11.00
CA ALA A 161 21.38 -3.61 -11.37
C ALA A 161 22.40 -3.41 -10.25
#